data_AF-A0A0M3I578-F1
#
_entry.id   AF-A0A0M3I578-F1
#
_cell.length_a   1.000
_cell.length_b   1.000
_cell.length_c   1.000
_cell.angle_alpha   90.00
_cell.angle_beta   90.00
_cell.angle_gamma   90.00
#
_symmetry.space_group_name_H-M   'P 1'
#
loop_
_entity.id
_entity.type
_entity.pdbx_description
1 polymer ?
#
loop_
_entity_poly.entity_id
_entity_poly.type
_entity_poly.pdbx_seq_one_letter_code
_entity_poly.pdbx_strand_id
1 'polypeptide(L)'
;MSFSRGSAIYRSDNISTIAIIRDVLSKEVTRRQIKVDIQCEMNEESVVHTLQLLHPKMVYQNNLTRRLQLAQALKELSDNGDDLSYLSAEMRDLLESYDKLHEEALTYGVHLDRLIGIITDLYIDKERMAGRNGKAKIEELLRILSKYDATTLQNFFMGKSTTQ
;
A
#
# COMPACT_ATOMS: atom_id res chain seq x y z
N MET A 1 6.48 -25.21 1.31
CA MET A 1 7.92 -25.34 1.58
C MET A 1 8.29 -26.80 1.42
N SER A 2 9.34 -27.10 0.68
CA SER A 2 9.79 -28.48 0.47
C SER A 2 11.28 -28.58 0.80
N PHE A 3 11.63 -29.54 1.65
CA PHE A 3 13.01 -29.79 2.06
C PHE A 3 13.45 -31.17 1.60
N SER A 4 14.66 -31.23 1.07
CA SER A 4 15.37 -32.48 0.82
C SER A 4 16.82 -32.35 1.28
N ARG A 5 17.53 -33.48 1.36
CA ARG A 5 18.93 -33.46 1.82
C ARG A 5 19.77 -32.58 0.88
N GLY A 6 20.22 -31.43 1.36
CA GLY A 6 21.04 -30.48 0.62
C GLY A 6 20.28 -29.46 -0.26
N SER A 7 18.94 -29.43 -0.22
CA SER A 7 18.15 -28.43 -0.96
C SER A 7 16.89 -28.02 -0.20
N ALA A 8 16.50 -26.75 -0.34
CA ALA A 8 15.32 -26.17 0.28
C ALA A 8 14.60 -25.26 -0.72
N ILE A 9 13.29 -25.46 -0.88
CA ILE A 9 12.45 -24.63 -1.75
C ILE A 9 11.42 -23.88 -0.91
N TYR A 10 11.50 -22.56 -0.98
CA TYR A 10 10.56 -21.62 -0.37
C TYR A 10 9.63 -21.07 -1.44
N ARG A 11 8.33 -21.00 -1.14
CA ARG A 11 7.30 -20.45 -2.03
C ARG A 11 6.39 -19.55 -1.21
N SER A 12 6.10 -18.37 -1.74
CA SER A 12 5.14 -17.42 -1.19
C SER A 12 4.50 -16.67 -2.35
N ASP A 13 3.26 -16.28 -2.13
CA ASP A 13 2.46 -15.35 -2.91
C ASP A 13 2.88 -13.88 -2.75
N ASN A 14 3.75 -13.57 -1.78
CA ASN A 14 4.24 -12.23 -1.51
C ASN A 14 5.76 -12.15 -1.71
N ILE A 15 6.20 -11.32 -2.66
CA ILE A 15 7.61 -11.12 -2.98
C ILE A 15 8.42 -10.55 -1.80
N SER A 16 7.82 -9.73 -0.95
CA SER A 16 8.46 -9.21 0.26
C SER A 16 8.83 -10.32 1.23
N THR A 17 7.98 -11.35 1.36
CA THR A 17 8.29 -12.54 2.18
C THR A 17 9.53 -13.25 1.66
N ILE A 18 9.63 -13.45 0.34
CA ILE A 18 10.79 -14.08 -0.29
C ILE A 18 12.04 -13.21 -0.13
N ALA A 19 11.91 -11.89 -0.27
CA ALA A 19 13.01 -10.94 -0.09
C ALA A 19 13.57 -10.98 1.34
N ILE A 20 12.70 -11.03 2.35
CA ILE A 20 13.09 -11.17 3.77
C ILE A 20 13.82 -12.49 4.00
N ILE A 21 13.26 -13.60 3.51
CA ILE A 21 13.88 -14.93 3.64
C ILE A 21 15.26 -14.93 3.00
N ARG A 22 15.41 -14.38 1.78
CA ARG A 22 16.69 -14.28 1.08
C ARG A 22 17.73 -13.50 1.87
N ASP A 23 17.35 -12.38 2.48
CA ASP A 23 18.26 -11.54 3.26
C ASP A 23 18.70 -12.24 4.55
N VAL A 24 17.78 -12.91 5.25
CA VAL A 24 18.10 -13.69 6.46
C VAL A 24 19.01 -14.86 6.11
N LEU A 25 18.70 -15.62 5.05
CA LEU A 25 19.53 -16.74 4.60
C LEU A 25 20.92 -16.28 4.16
N SER A 26 21.03 -15.22 3.36
CA SER A 26 22.31 -14.66 2.93
C SER A 26 23.20 -14.26 4.12
N LYS A 27 22.60 -13.63 5.15
CA LYS A 27 23.31 -13.29 6.39
C LYS A 27 23.79 -14.53 7.13
N GLU A 28 22.95 -15.54 7.27
CA GLU A 28 23.29 -16.80 7.94
C GLU A 28 24.37 -17.61 7.22
N VAL A 29 24.29 -17.69 5.89
CA VAL A 29 25.27 -18.35 5.01
C VAL A 29 26.63 -17.69 5.19
N THR A 30 26.66 -16.35 5.15
CA THR A 30 27.88 -15.56 5.37
C THR A 30 28.43 -15.79 6.78
N ARG A 31 27.58 -15.72 7.81
CA ARG A 31 27.96 -15.91 9.22
C ARG A 31 28.57 -17.28 9.49
N ARG A 32 28.06 -18.33 8.84
CA ARG A 32 28.51 -19.71 9.02
C ARG A 32 29.61 -20.13 8.04
N GLN A 33 29.99 -19.25 7.10
CA GLN A 33 30.96 -19.52 6.03
C GLN A 33 30.64 -20.79 5.21
N ILE A 34 29.35 -21.08 5.04
CA ILE A 34 28.89 -22.21 4.23
C ILE A 34 28.70 -21.75 2.78
N LYS A 35 28.96 -22.64 1.81
CA LYS A 35 28.68 -22.38 0.40
C LYS A 35 27.26 -22.84 0.10
N VAL A 36 26.38 -21.91 -0.25
CA VAL A 36 25.00 -22.16 -0.67
C VAL A 36 24.75 -21.38 -1.93
N ASP A 37 24.16 -22.02 -2.93
CA ASP A 37 23.64 -21.34 -4.12
C ASP A 37 22.19 -20.92 -3.85
N ILE A 38 21.89 -19.63 -3.96
CA ILE A 38 20.56 -19.06 -3.69
C ILE A 38 20.00 -18.54 -5.00
N GLN A 39 19.01 -19.25 -5.52
CA GLN A 39 18.27 -18.86 -6.73
C GLN A 39 16.89 -18.34 -6.34
N CYS A 40 16.47 -17.25 -6.98
CA CYS A 40 15.17 -16.62 -6.75
C CYS A 40 14.47 -16.41 -8.10
N GLU A 41 13.27 -16.97 -8.24
CA GLU A 41 12.40 -16.76 -9.39
C GLU A 41 11.23 -15.88 -8.95
N MET A 42 10.96 -14.82 -9.71
CA MET A 42 9.87 -13.90 -9.44
C MET A 42 8.78 -14.06 -10.48
N ASN A 43 7.55 -14.32 -10.03
CA ASN A 43 6.36 -14.24 -10.88
C ASN A 43 5.73 -12.85 -10.74
N GLU A 44 5.67 -12.07 -11.81
CA GLU A 44 5.05 -10.73 -11.81
C GLU A 44 3.56 -10.75 -11.44
N GLU A 45 2.85 -11.85 -11.72
CA GLU A 45 1.44 -12.02 -11.34
C GLU A 45 1.25 -12.03 -9.82
N SER A 46 2.25 -12.49 -9.04
CA SER A 46 2.19 -12.47 -7.57
C SER A 46 2.12 -11.05 -7.01
N VAL A 47 2.77 -10.11 -7.70
CA VAL A 47 2.77 -8.69 -7.33
C VAL A 47 1.39 -8.10 -7.61
N VAL A 48 0.82 -8.38 -8.77
CA VAL A 48 -0.55 -7.96 -9.13
C VAL A 48 -1.56 -8.53 -8.14
N HIS A 49 -1.44 -9.82 -7.80
CA HIS A 49 -2.31 -10.47 -6.83
C HIS A 49 -2.22 -9.80 -5.45
N THR A 50 -1.01 -9.50 -4.97
CA THR A 50 -0.82 -8.78 -3.70
C THR A 50 -1.47 -7.39 -3.73
N LEU A 51 -1.34 -6.65 -4.83
CA LEU A 51 -2.00 -5.35 -5.00
C LEU A 51 -3.53 -5.48 -4.99
N GLN A 52 -4.09 -6.53 -5.59
CA GLN A 52 -5.53 -6.81 -5.57
C GLN A 52 -6.04 -7.11 -4.15
N LEU A 53 -5.26 -7.82 -3.32
CA LEU A 53 -5.61 -8.06 -1.92
C LEU A 53 -5.58 -6.78 -1.07
N LEU A 54 -4.71 -5.84 -1.39
CA LEU A 54 -4.61 -4.53 -0.71
C LEU A 54 -5.67 -3.53 -1.20
N HIS A 55 -6.16 -3.69 -2.43
CA HIS A 55 -7.13 -2.79 -3.06
C HIS A 55 -8.36 -2.45 -2.21
N PRO A 56 -9.15 -3.40 -1.69
CA PRO A 56 -10.35 -3.07 -0.92
C PRO A 56 -10.04 -2.25 0.34
N LYS A 57 -8.88 -2.49 0.97
CA LYS A 57 -8.42 -1.73 2.14
C LYS A 57 -8.07 -0.29 1.76
N MET A 58 -7.36 -0.10 0.65
CA MET A 58 -7.03 1.23 0.13
C MET A 58 -8.28 2.02 -0.27
N VAL A 59 -9.23 1.39 -0.96
CA VAL A 59 -10.50 2.01 -1.34
C VAL A 59 -11.28 2.45 -0.10
N TYR A 60 -11.39 1.60 0.91
CA TYR A 60 -12.06 1.94 2.16
C TYR A 60 -11.42 3.16 2.84
N GLN A 61 -10.09 3.14 2.99
CA GLN A 61 -9.35 4.22 3.65
C GLN A 61 -9.44 5.55 2.89
N ASN A 62 -9.38 5.51 1.56
CA ASN A 62 -9.49 6.72 0.73
C ASN A 62 -10.89 7.33 0.81
N ASN A 63 -11.94 6.49 0.79
CA ASN A 63 -13.32 6.96 0.97
C ASN A 63 -13.55 7.57 2.36
N LEU A 64 -13.02 6.94 3.42
CA LEU A 64 -13.11 7.48 4.77
C LEU A 64 -12.43 8.85 4.87
N THR A 65 -11.21 8.97 4.33
CA THR A 65 -10.45 10.23 4.31
C THR A 65 -11.21 11.33 3.58
N ARG A 66 -11.77 11.04 2.41
CA ARG A 66 -12.55 12.00 1.63
C ARG A 66 -13.83 12.44 2.36
N ARG A 67 -14.53 11.50 3.00
CA ARG A 67 -15.73 11.81 3.80
C ARG A 67 -15.40 12.69 4.99
N LEU A 68 -14.28 12.41 5.68
CA LEU A 68 -13.81 13.22 6.80
C LEU A 68 -13.45 14.64 6.34
N GLN A 69 -12.69 14.79 5.25
CA GLN A 69 -12.32 16.10 4.70
C GLN A 69 -13.56 16.94 4.36
N LEU A 70 -14.56 16.31 3.74
CA LEU A 70 -15.82 16.99 3.43
C LEU A 70 -16.60 17.35 4.70
N ALA A 71 -16.70 16.43 5.66
CA ALA A 71 -17.39 16.66 6.93
C ALA A 71 -16.71 17.80 7.72
N GLN A 72 -15.38 17.85 7.72
CA GLN A 72 -14.61 18.94 8.34
C GLN A 72 -14.88 20.28 7.67
N ALA A 73 -14.84 20.35 6.34
CA ALA A 73 -15.15 21.58 5.61
C ALA A 73 -16.59 22.06 5.87
N LEU A 74 -17.56 21.13 5.96
CA LEU A 74 -18.94 21.45 6.32
C LEU A 74 -19.06 21.94 7.76
N LYS A 75 -18.29 21.36 8.69
CA LYS A 75 -18.26 21.77 10.10
C LYS A 75 -17.70 23.18 10.24
N GLU A 76 -16.58 23.47 9.58
CA GLU A 76 -16.01 24.82 9.51
C GLU A 76 -16.99 25.82 8.89
N LEU A 77 -17.73 25.44 7.85
CA LEU A 77 -18.76 26.29 7.25
C LEU A 77 -19.93 26.55 8.22
N SER A 78 -20.37 25.53 8.95
CA SER A 78 -21.44 25.62 9.96
C SER A 78 -21.04 26.47 11.15
N ASP A 79 -19.79 26.41 11.59
CA ASP A 79 -19.34 27.18 12.74
C ASP A 79 -19.15 28.68 12.38
N ASN A 80 -19.03 29.00 11.09
CA ASN A 80 -18.84 30.37 10.58
C ASN A 80 -20.10 31.00 9.96
N GLY A 81 -21.16 30.24 9.71
CA GLY A 81 -22.36 30.68 8.98
C GLY A 81 -23.64 30.48 9.79
N ASP A 82 -24.52 31.50 9.78
CA ASP A 82 -25.81 31.47 10.50
C ASP A 82 -26.92 30.68 9.76
N ASP A 83 -26.76 30.38 8.46
CA ASP A 83 -27.77 29.68 7.66
C ASP A 83 -27.19 28.43 6.98
N LEU A 84 -27.86 27.28 7.16
CA LEU A 84 -27.53 25.99 6.56
C LEU A 84 -28.66 25.47 5.65
N SER A 85 -29.59 26.34 5.28
CA SER A 85 -30.75 26.03 4.43
C SER A 85 -30.34 25.51 3.04
N TYR A 86 -29.16 25.91 2.55
CA TYR A 86 -28.61 25.50 1.26
C TYR A 86 -27.97 24.10 1.25
N LEU A 87 -27.72 23.49 2.41
CA LEU A 87 -27.14 22.15 2.47
C LEU A 87 -28.18 21.08 2.07
N SER A 88 -27.73 20.12 1.27
CA SER A 88 -28.54 18.92 0.96
C SER A 88 -28.71 18.05 2.21
N ALA A 89 -29.73 17.17 2.19
CA ALA A 89 -29.93 16.19 3.27
C ALA A 89 -28.67 15.34 3.53
N GLU A 90 -28.00 14.89 2.47
CA GLU A 90 -26.77 14.10 2.57
C GLU A 90 -25.61 14.86 3.25
N MET A 91 -25.49 16.17 3.00
CA MET A 91 -24.48 17.01 3.66
C MET A 91 -24.80 17.24 5.14
N ARG A 92 -26.08 17.34 5.50
CA ARG A 92 -26.51 17.45 6.91
C ARG A 92 -26.27 16.16 7.67
N ASP A 93 -26.62 15.01 7.08
CA ASP A 93 -26.35 13.69 7.66
C ASP A 93 -24.83 13.47 7.88
N LEU A 94 -24.01 13.95 6.94
CA LEU A 94 -22.55 13.89 7.06
C LEU A 94 -22.02 14.81 8.18
N LEU A 95 -22.60 15.99 8.35
CA LEU A 95 -22.26 16.94 9.41
C LEU A 95 -22.62 16.39 10.80
N GLU A 96 -23.81 15.79 10.95
CA GLU A 96 -24.22 15.11 12.18
C GLU A 96 -23.34 13.90 12.51
N SER A 97 -22.80 13.24 11.49
CA SER A 97 -21.89 12.10 11.64
C SER A 97 -20.43 12.51 11.89
N TYR A 98 -20.10 13.80 11.95
CA TYR A 98 -18.72 14.30 12.01
C TYR A 98 -17.93 13.74 13.19
N ASP A 99 -18.45 13.85 14.42
CA ASP A 99 -17.72 13.43 15.63
C ASP A 99 -17.36 11.94 15.58
N LYS A 100 -18.31 11.11 15.13
CA LYS A 100 -18.10 9.68 14.94
C LYS A 100 -17.07 9.38 13.85
N LEU A 101 -17.14 10.08 12.71
CA LEU A 101 -16.17 9.95 11.62
C LEU A 101 -14.77 10.40 12.06
N HIS A 102 -14.69 11.43 12.89
CA HIS A 102 -13.44 11.97 13.41
C HIS A 102 -12.77 10.99 14.39
N GLU A 103 -13.53 10.40 15.32
CA GLU A 103 -13.03 9.35 16.20
C GLU A 103 -12.57 8.10 15.44
N GLU A 104 -13.35 7.66 14.45
CA GLU A 104 -12.97 6.57 13.55
C GLU A 104 -11.65 6.93 12.83
N ALA A 105 -11.55 8.13 12.25
CA ALA A 105 -10.38 8.57 11.49
C ALA A 105 -9.08 8.62 12.31
N LEU A 106 -9.13 8.98 13.59
CA LEU A 106 -7.95 8.94 14.48
C LEU A 106 -7.34 7.52 14.57
N THR A 107 -8.20 6.50 14.53
CA THR A 107 -7.77 5.10 14.54
C THR A 107 -7.35 4.65 13.13
N TYR A 108 -8.08 5.08 12.09
CA TYR A 108 -7.87 4.63 10.72
C TYR A 108 -6.76 5.34 9.93
N GLY A 109 -6.34 6.55 10.33
CA GLY A 109 -5.17 7.23 9.74
C GLY A 109 -3.89 6.39 9.84
N VAL A 110 -3.67 5.76 11.01
CA VAL A 110 -2.56 4.81 11.23
C VAL A 110 -2.63 3.62 10.27
N HIS A 111 -3.84 3.18 9.90
CA HIS A 111 -4.03 2.08 8.97
C HIS A 111 -3.68 2.46 7.53
N LEU A 112 -3.96 3.70 7.11
CA LEU A 112 -3.60 4.19 5.77
C LEU A 112 -2.07 4.30 5.62
N ASP A 113 -1.38 4.92 6.59
CA ASP A 113 0.08 5.03 6.58
C ASP A 113 0.76 3.66 6.53
N ARG A 114 0.22 2.69 7.27
CA ARG A 114 0.70 1.31 7.24
C ARG A 114 0.50 0.66 5.87
N LEU A 115 -0.64 0.88 5.21
CA LEU A 115 -0.89 0.36 3.86
C LEU A 115 0.06 0.98 2.84
N ILE A 116 0.31 2.30 2.93
CA ILE A 116 1.28 3.00 2.08
C ILE A 116 2.68 2.42 2.28
N GLY A 117 3.08 2.19 3.53
CA GLY A 117 4.35 1.53 3.86
C GLY A 117 4.45 0.13 3.24
N ILE A 118 3.43 -0.71 3.40
CA ILE A 118 3.39 -2.05 2.82
C ILE A 118 3.53 -2.02 1.28
N ILE A 119 2.81 -1.13 0.59
CA ILE A 119 2.90 -1.00 -0.87
C ILE A 119 4.27 -0.48 -1.30
N THR A 120 4.85 0.44 -0.53
CA THR A 120 6.18 1.00 -0.81
C THR A 120 7.27 -0.06 -0.66
N ASP A 121 7.23 -0.83 0.43
CA ASP A 121 8.15 -1.95 0.66
C ASP A 121 8.02 -3.02 -0.42
N LEU A 122 6.78 -3.37 -0.80
CA LEU A 122 6.51 -4.29 -1.91
C LEU A 122 7.17 -3.83 -3.21
N TYR A 123 7.09 -2.53 -3.53
CA TYR A 123 7.72 -1.98 -4.73
C TYR A 123 9.26 -2.06 -4.67
N ILE A 124 9.84 -1.67 -3.54
CA ILE A 124 11.29 -1.73 -3.33
C ILE A 124 11.79 -3.17 -3.44
N ASP A 125 11.09 -4.12 -2.83
CA ASP A 125 11.42 -5.54 -2.89
C ASP A 125 11.34 -6.07 -4.31
N LYS A 126 10.28 -5.76 -5.05
CA LYS A 126 10.11 -6.15 -6.46
C LYS A 126 11.25 -5.62 -7.34
N GLU A 127 11.60 -4.34 -7.23
CA GLU A 127 12.70 -3.75 -8.00
C GLU A 127 14.05 -4.36 -7.61
N ARG A 128 14.28 -4.58 -6.31
CA ARG A 128 15.49 -5.20 -5.78
C ARG A 128 15.66 -6.66 -6.23
N MET A 129 14.58 -7.43 -6.28
CA MET A 129 14.61 -8.80 -6.81
C MET A 129 14.91 -8.84 -8.30
N ALA A 130 14.49 -7.81 -9.05
CA ALA A 130 14.80 -7.65 -10.46
C ALA A 130 16.17 -6.98 -10.73
N GLY A 131 17.01 -6.79 -9.70
CA GLY A 131 18.36 -6.22 -9.83
C GLY A 131 18.40 -4.69 -10.03
N ARG A 132 17.29 -3.99 -9.77
CA ARG A 132 17.16 -2.53 -9.91
C ARG A 132 17.03 -1.83 -8.56
N ASN A 133 17.25 -0.52 -8.54
CA ASN A 133 17.04 0.31 -7.36
C ASN A 133 15.68 1.03 -7.44
N GLY A 134 14.70 0.58 -6.67
CA GLY A 134 13.37 1.19 -6.62
C GLY A 134 13.29 2.54 -5.90
N LYS A 135 14.32 2.95 -5.14
CA LYS A 135 14.25 4.15 -4.28
C LYS A 135 14.00 5.44 -5.05
N ALA A 136 14.53 5.54 -6.28
CA ALA A 136 14.40 6.74 -7.10
C ALA A 136 12.96 7.06 -7.50
N LYS A 137 12.05 6.07 -7.48
CA LYS A 137 10.65 6.24 -7.90
C LYS A 137 9.67 6.27 -6.72
N ILE A 138 10.16 6.29 -5.48
CA ILE A 138 9.29 6.32 -4.28
C ILE A 138 8.43 7.58 -4.25
N GLU A 139 8.99 8.76 -4.57
CA GLU A 139 8.21 10.00 -4.57
C GLU A 139 7.06 9.95 -5.59
N GLU A 140 7.30 9.35 -6.75
CA GLU A 140 6.28 9.14 -7.78
C GLU A 140 5.19 8.18 -7.30
N LEU A 141 5.59 7.06 -6.66
CA LEU A 141 4.66 6.12 -6.05
C LEU A 141 3.77 6.77 -4.99
N LEU A 142 4.35 7.60 -4.10
CA LEU A 142 3.59 8.32 -3.07
C LEU A 142 2.56 9.28 -3.69
N ARG A 143 2.90 9.94 -4.81
CA ARG A 143 1.94 10.78 -5.56
C ARG A 143 0.79 9.94 -6.12
N ILE A 144 1.06 8.76 -6.67
CA ILE A 144 0.03 7.83 -7.16
C ILE A 144 -0.88 7.38 -6.01
N LEU A 145 -0.29 7.02 -4.86
CA LEU A 145 -1.05 6.57 -3.68
C LEU A 145 -1.92 7.69 -3.10
N SER A 146 -1.50 8.96 -3.16
CA SER A 146 -2.29 10.10 -2.67
C SER A 146 -3.61 10.30 -3.41
N LYS A 147 -3.67 9.94 -4.70
CA LYS A 147 -4.89 10.01 -5.53
C LYS A 147 -5.53 8.65 -5.76
N TYR A 148 -4.99 7.62 -5.10
CA TYR A 148 -5.23 6.19 -5.28
C TYR A 148 -6.11 5.80 -6.49
N ASP A 149 -5.45 5.37 -7.56
CA ASP A 149 -6.10 4.68 -8.68
C ASP A 149 -5.45 3.30 -8.87
N ALA A 150 -6.28 2.25 -8.86
CA ALA A 150 -5.80 0.87 -8.89
C ALA A 150 -5.10 0.53 -10.20
N THR A 151 -5.59 1.07 -11.31
CA THR A 151 -5.04 0.84 -12.66
C THR A 151 -3.68 1.53 -12.81
N THR A 152 -3.58 2.78 -12.39
CA THR A 152 -2.35 3.57 -12.39
C THR A 152 -1.29 2.93 -11.51
N LEU A 153 -1.67 2.47 -10.31
CA LEU A 153 -0.76 1.76 -9.40
C LEU A 153 -0.23 0.46 -10.03
N GLN A 154 -1.11 -0.35 -10.62
CA GLN A 154 -0.69 -1.59 -11.28
C GLN A 154 0.22 -1.31 -12.49
N ASN A 155 -0.11 -0.34 -13.33
CA ASN A 155 0.71 0.05 -14.47
C ASN A 155 2.11 0.53 -14.05
N PHE A 156 2.17 1.32 -12.98
CA PHE A 156 3.43 1.75 -12.38
C PHE A 156 4.29 0.57 -11.91
N PHE A 157 3.68 -0.43 -11.25
CA PHE A 157 4.37 -1.65 -10.84
C PHE A 157 4.83 -2.50 -12.03
N MET A 158 4.05 -2.56 -13.11
CA MET A 158 4.40 -3.28 -14.34
C MET A 158 5.41 -2.52 -15.23
N GLY A 159 5.80 -1.30 -14.88
CA GLY A 159 6.68 -0.47 -15.71
C GLY A 159 6.02 -0.05 -17.03
N LYS A 160 4.68 -0.13 -17.13
CA LYS A 160 3.93 0.35 -18.28
C LYS A 160 3.78 1.86 -18.12
N SER A 161 4.50 2.63 -18.93
CA SER A 161 4.33 4.07 -19.01
C SER A 161 2.87 4.40 -19.32
N THR A 162 2.25 5.22 -18.47
CA THR A 162 0.96 5.87 -18.77
C THR A 162 1.22 6.85 -19.90
N THR A 163 1.13 6.37 -21.14
CA THR A 163 1.21 7.21 -22.33
C THR A 163 0.08 8.23 -22.24
N GLN A 164 0.45 9.51 -22.31
CA GLN A 164 -0.45 10.66 -22.45
C GLN A 164 -1.34 10.52 -23.68
#